data_AF-X0UC58-F1
#
_entry.id   AF-X0UC58-F1
#
_cell.length_a   1.000
_cell.length_b   1.000
_cell.length_c   1.000
_cell.angle_alpha   90.00
_cell.angle_beta   90.00
_cell.angle_gamma   90.00
#
_symmetry.space_group_name_H-M   'P 1'
#
loop_
_entity.id
_entity.type
_entity.pdbx_description
1 polymer ?
#
loop_
_entity_poly.entity_id
_entity_poly.type
_entity_poly.pdbx_seq_one_letter_code
_entity_poly.pdbx_strand_id
1 'polypeptide(L)'
;NGEPAQLWVLRPGDVISLGHTVLVFGSREQIAQRLAALRESNLSAGVTLETDEFAEEPSAASLDFELNFANDPDAEVILHTLAPPEFPEGLTPSQAAQMAEILQYLHLRMRGLIQSVHSKGKSDRVTLEQHKWQNLIDLQDLLAGYLRGIGEPSE
;
A
#
# COMPACT_ATOMS: atom_id res chain seq x y z
N ASN A 1 -1.43 -11.24 1.66
CA ASN A 1 -2.29 -10.17 1.18
C ASN A 1 -2.24 -10.11 -0.34
N GLY A 2 -2.56 -11.22 -1.01
CA GLY A 2 -2.58 -11.34 -2.46
C GLY A 2 -1.22 -11.35 -3.16
N GLU A 3 -0.27 -10.52 -2.71
CA GLU A 3 1.01 -10.32 -3.40
C GLU A 3 2.09 -11.33 -2.98
N PRO A 4 2.80 -11.95 -3.95
CA PRO A 4 3.97 -12.75 -3.64
C PRO A 4 5.08 -11.82 -3.10
N ALA A 5 5.47 -12.04 -1.85
CA ALA A 5 6.54 -11.31 -1.19
C ALA A 5 7.62 -12.27 -0.70
N GLN A 6 8.87 -11.88 -0.84
CA GLN A 6 10.01 -12.66 -0.36
C GLN A 6 10.44 -12.28 1.06
N LEU A 7 10.50 -10.98 1.35
CA LEU A 7 10.78 -10.44 2.66
C LEU A 7 9.70 -9.40 2.98
N TRP A 8 9.02 -9.58 4.11
CA TRP A 8 7.98 -8.66 4.55
C TRP A 8 7.96 -8.54 6.07
N VAL A 9 7.83 -7.32 6.57
CA VAL A 9 7.60 -7.08 8.00
C VAL A 9 6.13 -7.36 8.29
N LEU A 10 5.87 -8.47 8.98
CA LEU A 10 4.52 -8.85 9.36
C LEU A 10 3.95 -7.92 10.44
N ARG A 11 2.66 -7.68 10.32
CA ARG A 11 1.95 -6.59 10.97
C ARG A 11 0.58 -7.14 11.40
N PRO A 12 0.06 -6.88 12.62
CA PRO A 12 -1.15 -7.55 13.10
C PRO A 12 -2.33 -7.34 12.14
N GLY A 13 -2.96 -8.41 11.66
CA GLY A 13 -4.02 -8.40 10.65
C GLY A 13 -3.56 -8.83 9.26
N ASP A 14 -2.26 -9.06 9.06
CA ASP A 14 -1.74 -9.54 7.78
C ASP A 14 -2.21 -10.96 7.49
N VAL A 15 -2.62 -11.18 6.24
CA VAL A 15 -3.07 -12.48 5.72
C VAL A 15 -1.92 -13.13 4.97
N ILE A 16 -1.50 -14.32 5.40
CA ILE A 16 -0.40 -15.07 4.81
C ILE A 16 -0.97 -16.31 4.13
N SER A 17 -0.82 -16.37 2.81
CA SER A 17 -1.25 -17.52 2.01
C SER A 17 -0.05 -18.42 1.71
N LEU A 18 -0.11 -19.67 2.17
CA LEU A 18 0.91 -20.70 2.00
C LEU A 18 0.27 -21.93 1.36
N GLY A 19 0.39 -22.05 0.03
CA GLY A 19 -0.28 -23.12 -0.72
C GLY A 19 -1.80 -23.03 -0.58
N HIS A 20 -2.40 -24.00 0.12
CA HIS A 20 -3.85 -24.02 0.41
C HIS A 20 -4.19 -23.54 1.82
N THR A 21 -3.21 -23.08 2.60
CA THR A 21 -3.41 -22.59 3.96
C THR A 21 -3.40 -21.08 3.98
N VAL A 22 -4.34 -20.48 4.69
CA VAL A 22 -4.41 -19.04 4.96
C VAL A 22 -4.25 -18.84 6.46
N LEU A 23 -3.31 -17.98 6.85
CA LEU A 23 -3.03 -17.62 8.24
C LEU A 23 -3.26 -16.11 8.42
N VAL A 24 -3.73 -15.71 9.60
CA VAL A 24 -3.80 -14.30 10.00
C VAL A 24 -2.81 -14.06 11.11
N PHE A 25 -1.95 -13.04 10.96
CA PHE A 25 -0.92 -12.71 11.94
C PHE A 25 -1.44 -11.79 13.05
N GLY A 26 -1.13 -12.08 14.32
CA GLY A 26 -1.47 -11.25 15.48
C GLY A 26 -2.63 -11.78 16.35
N SER A 27 -2.78 -11.25 17.56
CA SER A 27 -3.92 -11.54 18.43
C SER A 27 -5.17 -10.74 18.01
N ARG A 28 -6.35 -11.20 18.43
CA ARG A 28 -7.61 -10.51 18.13
C ARG A 28 -7.63 -9.08 18.66
N GLU A 29 -7.06 -8.86 19.84
CA GLU A 29 -6.94 -7.55 20.47
C GLU A 29 -5.98 -6.64 19.70
N GLN A 30 -4.83 -7.16 19.25
CA GLN A 30 -3.87 -6.40 18.45
C GLN A 30 -4.45 -5.99 17.10
N ILE A 31 -5.19 -6.89 16.46
CA ILE A 31 -5.87 -6.62 15.19
C ILE A 31 -6.93 -5.54 15.37
N ALA A 32 -7.78 -5.65 16.40
CA ALA A 32 -8.82 -4.67 16.68
C ALA A 32 -8.25 -3.27 17.01
N GLN A 33 -7.16 -3.20 17.79
CA GLN A 33 -6.48 -1.94 18.09
C GLN A 33 -5.92 -1.28 16.83
N ARG A 34 -5.26 -2.04 15.95
CA ARG A 34 -4.72 -1.51 14.69
C ARG A 34 -5.84 -1.01 13.78
N LEU A 35 -6.94 -1.75 13.68
CA LEU A 35 -8.09 -1.35 12.88
C LEU A 35 -8.68 -0.03 13.36
N ALA A 36 -8.85 0.15 14.69
CA ALA A 36 -9.30 1.41 15.27
C ALA A 36 -8.35 2.58 14.91
N ALA A 37 -7.04 2.37 15.04
CA ALA A 37 -6.04 3.37 14.66
C ALA A 37 -6.09 3.74 13.17
N LEU A 38 -6.32 2.76 12.28
CA LEU A 38 -6.45 3.00 10.84
C LEU A 38 -7.71 3.78 10.47
N ARG A 39 -8.82 3.58 11.21
CA ARG A 39 -10.04 4.38 11.04
C ARG A 39 -9.80 5.84 11.44
N GLU A 40 -9.14 6.07 12.58
CA GLU A 40 -8.77 7.43 13.01
C GLU A 40 -7.83 8.14 12.02
N SER A 41 -6.85 7.43 11.45
CA SER A 41 -5.95 8.01 10.45
C SER A 41 -6.63 8.33 9.12
N ASN A 42 -7.64 7.54 8.70
CA ASN A 42 -8.40 7.83 7.47
C ASN A 42 -9.21 9.12 7.59
N LEU A 43 -9.78 9.43 8.77
CA LEU A 43 -10.44 10.72 9.01
C LEU A 43 -9.46 11.91 8.92
N SER A 44 -8.18 11.70 9.21
CA SER A 44 -7.13 12.72 9.14
C SER A 44 -6.56 12.93 7.73
N ALA A 45 -6.64 11.93 6.83
CA ALA A 45 -5.88 11.91 5.58
C ALA A 45 -6.64 12.47 4.36
N GLY A 46 -7.88 12.97 4.52
CA GLY A 46 -8.62 13.60 3.42
C GLY A 46 -8.94 12.65 2.26
N VAL A 47 -8.97 11.34 2.51
CA VAL A 47 -9.53 10.38 1.56
C VAL A 47 -11.05 10.55 1.64
N THR A 48 -11.65 11.12 0.60
CA THR A 48 -13.11 11.19 0.45
C THR A 48 -13.63 9.79 0.12
N LEU A 49 -13.67 8.91 1.12
CA LEU A 49 -14.58 7.77 1.11
C LEU A 49 -15.95 8.32 1.55
N GLU A 50 -16.97 8.06 0.73
CA GLU A 50 -18.34 8.51 0.95
C GLU A 50 -18.77 8.20 2.39
N THR A 51 -19.03 9.26 3.15
CA THR A 51 -18.99 9.29 4.63
C THR A 51 -20.27 8.80 5.30
N ASP A 52 -21.16 8.09 4.61
CA ASP A 52 -22.53 7.90 5.12
C ASP A 52 -22.84 6.54 5.79
N GLU A 53 -21.90 5.60 5.91
CA GLU A 53 -22.21 4.28 6.51
C GLU A 53 -21.38 3.85 7.74
N PHE A 54 -20.41 4.64 8.22
CA PHE A 54 -19.51 4.22 9.32
C PHE A 54 -19.86 4.77 10.72
N ALA A 55 -21.09 5.23 10.92
CA ALA A 55 -21.54 5.85 12.18
C ALA A 55 -22.08 4.86 13.23
N GLU A 56 -21.67 3.58 13.22
CA GLU A 56 -22.04 2.62 14.27
C GLU A 56 -20.85 2.21 15.16
N GLU A 57 -21.13 2.20 16.47
CA GLU A 57 -20.24 1.86 17.59
C GLU A 57 -19.47 0.54 17.41
N PRO A 58 -18.29 0.39 18.04
CA PRO A 58 -17.39 -0.75 17.82
C PRO A 58 -17.98 -2.03 18.43
N SER A 59 -18.70 -2.80 17.62
CA SER A 59 -19.15 -4.14 17.99
C SER A 59 -18.39 -5.21 17.21
N ALA A 60 -18.30 -6.41 17.79
CA ALA A 60 -17.74 -7.58 17.11
C ALA A 60 -18.47 -7.93 15.79
N ALA A 61 -19.65 -7.38 15.53
CA ALA A 61 -20.36 -7.51 14.25
C ALA A 61 -19.78 -6.62 13.14
N SER A 62 -19.12 -5.51 13.48
CA SER A 62 -18.35 -4.70 12.52
C SER A 62 -17.11 -5.44 11.99
N LEU A 63 -16.59 -6.41 12.77
CA LEU A 63 -15.52 -7.32 12.32
C LEU A 63 -16.04 -8.31 11.27
N ASP A 64 -17.27 -8.80 11.38
CA ASP A 64 -17.87 -9.68 10.37
C ASP A 64 -18.18 -8.94 9.06
N PHE A 65 -18.47 -7.63 9.12
CA PHE A 65 -18.67 -6.80 7.92
C PHE A 65 -17.35 -6.52 7.17
N GLU A 66 -16.25 -6.25 7.89
CA GLU A 66 -14.92 -6.11 7.28
C GLU A 66 -14.27 -7.47 6.94
N LEU A 67 -14.66 -8.58 7.56
CA LEU A 67 -14.27 -9.92 7.07
C LEU A 67 -15.06 -10.30 5.81
N ASN A 68 -16.18 -9.63 5.51
CA ASN A 68 -16.94 -9.79 4.27
C ASN A 68 -16.27 -9.12 3.05
N PHE A 69 -15.10 -8.49 3.22
CA PHE A 69 -14.18 -8.14 2.13
C PHE A 69 -13.64 -9.38 1.37
N ALA A 70 -13.94 -10.60 1.83
CA ALA A 70 -13.56 -11.86 1.20
C ALA A 70 -14.08 -12.07 -0.25
N ASN A 71 -14.94 -11.19 -0.77
CA ASN A 71 -15.45 -11.26 -2.15
C ASN A 71 -14.79 -10.30 -3.14
N ASP A 72 -13.88 -9.42 -2.69
CA ASP A 72 -13.11 -8.55 -3.58
C ASP A 72 -11.64 -9.00 -3.58
N PRO A 73 -11.10 -9.51 -4.70
CA PRO A 73 -9.72 -9.96 -4.79
C PRO A 73 -8.69 -8.86 -4.48
N ASP A 74 -9.09 -7.58 -4.54
CA ASP A 74 -8.21 -6.44 -4.24
C ASP A 74 -8.27 -6.00 -2.77
N ALA A 75 -9.21 -6.51 -1.98
CA ALA A 75 -9.38 -6.07 -0.58
C ALA A 75 -8.20 -6.43 0.33
N GLU A 76 -7.46 -7.49 0.00
CA GLU A 76 -6.26 -7.85 0.75
C GLU A 76 -5.14 -6.81 0.61
N VAL A 77 -5.09 -6.10 -0.52
CA VAL A 77 -4.11 -5.03 -0.80
C VAL A 77 -4.45 -3.76 -0.01
N ILE A 78 -5.73 -3.55 0.31
CA ILE A 78 -6.22 -2.37 1.02
C ILE A 78 -5.54 -2.27 2.39
N LEU A 79 -5.53 -3.33 3.21
CA LEU A 79 -4.97 -3.27 4.58
C LEU A 79 -3.50 -2.83 4.66
N HIS A 80 -2.70 -3.10 3.62
CA HIS A 80 -1.29 -2.68 3.53
C HIS A 80 -1.08 -1.31 2.91
N THR A 81 -2.08 -0.77 2.22
CA THR A 81 -2.05 0.57 1.63
C THR A 81 -2.73 1.62 2.53
N LEU A 82 -3.45 1.20 3.57
CA LEU A 82 -4.13 2.10 4.51
C LEU A 82 -3.19 3.02 5.31
N ALA A 83 -1.93 2.63 5.53
CA ALA A 83 -0.95 3.49 6.19
C ALA A 83 0.46 3.25 5.63
N PRO A 84 1.20 4.30 5.24
CA PRO A 84 2.56 4.17 4.75
C PRO A 84 3.45 3.53 5.82
N PRO A 85 4.46 2.74 5.42
CA PRO A 85 5.45 2.25 6.37
C PRO A 85 6.25 3.41 6.97
N GLU A 86 6.69 3.25 8.22
CA GLU A 86 7.60 4.20 8.84
C GLU A 86 8.95 4.20 8.11
N PHE A 87 9.61 5.35 8.10
CA PHE A 87 10.96 5.44 7.54
C PHE A 87 11.92 4.61 8.41
N PRO A 88 12.77 3.77 7.81
CA PRO A 88 13.66 2.90 8.57
C PRO A 88 14.64 3.70 9.44
N GLU A 89 14.74 3.34 10.72
CA GLU A 89 15.70 3.89 11.66
C GLU A 89 17.06 3.17 11.57
N GLY A 90 18.13 3.80 12.07
CA GLY A 90 19.44 3.15 12.20
C GLY A 90 20.26 3.03 10.91
N LEU A 91 19.87 3.71 9.83
CA LEU A 91 20.68 3.77 8.61
C LEU A 91 22.00 4.50 8.87
N THR A 92 23.12 3.93 8.39
CA THR A 92 24.39 4.69 8.33
C THR A 92 24.25 5.89 7.39
N PRO A 93 25.05 6.96 7.54
CA PRO A 93 24.95 8.13 6.66
C PRO A 93 25.05 7.80 5.16
N SER A 94 25.88 6.81 4.79
CA SER A 94 25.96 6.34 3.39
C SER A 94 24.69 5.61 2.94
N GLN A 95 24.14 4.71 3.76
CA GLN A 95 22.90 4.01 3.41
C GLN A 95 21.71 4.98 3.31
N ALA A 96 21.63 5.96 4.22
CA ALA A 96 20.61 6.99 4.17
C ALA A 96 20.71 7.84 2.88
N ALA A 97 21.93 8.21 2.47
CA ALA A 97 22.15 8.92 1.21
C ALA A 97 21.73 8.10 -0.02
N GLN A 98 22.09 6.82 -0.06
CA GLN A 98 21.70 5.91 -1.16
C GLN A 98 20.17 5.71 -1.21
N MET A 99 19.53 5.52 -0.05
CA MET A 99 18.08 5.40 0.04
C MET A 99 17.40 6.69 -0.43
N ALA A 100 17.89 7.84 0.01
CA ALA A 100 17.36 9.14 -0.41
C ALA A 100 17.48 9.36 -1.92
N GLU A 101 18.58 8.92 -2.55
CA GLU A 101 18.76 8.99 -4.00
C GLU A 101 17.71 8.16 -4.76
N ILE A 102 17.46 6.93 -4.32
CA ILE A 102 16.42 6.08 -4.91
C ILE A 102 15.04 6.73 -4.75
N LEU A 103 14.67 7.15 -3.54
CA LEU A 103 13.39 7.81 -3.28
C LEU A 103 13.24 9.10 -4.09
N GLN A 104 14.31 9.89 -4.23
CA GLN A 104 14.31 11.11 -5.01
C GLN A 104 14.10 10.81 -6.50
N TYR A 105 14.74 9.78 -7.04
CA TYR A 105 14.55 9.34 -8.42
C TYR A 105 13.09 8.94 -8.69
N LEU A 106 12.51 8.11 -7.82
CA LEU A 106 11.10 7.69 -7.92
C LEU A 106 10.17 8.90 -7.86
N HIS A 107 10.39 9.81 -6.90
CA HIS A 107 9.60 11.02 -6.74
C HIS A 107 9.65 11.92 -7.99
N LEU A 108 10.83 12.12 -8.58
CA LEU A 108 10.97 12.94 -9.80
C LEU A 108 10.22 12.32 -10.99
N ARG A 109 10.27 10.99 -11.14
CA ARG A 109 9.57 10.27 -12.21
C ARG A 109 8.06 10.36 -12.06
N MET A 110 7.55 10.11 -10.85
CA MET A 110 6.12 10.26 -10.54
C MET A 110 5.64 11.70 -10.75
N ARG A 111 6.40 12.69 -10.29
CA ARG A 111 6.09 14.11 -10.50
C ARG A 111 5.99 14.46 -11.99
N GLY A 112 6.94 13.99 -12.80
CA GLY A 112 6.92 14.21 -14.25
C GLY A 112 5.69 13.59 -14.92
N LEU A 113 5.26 12.41 -14.46
CA LEU A 113 4.03 11.77 -14.92
C LEU A 113 2.78 12.59 -14.58
N ILE A 114 2.64 12.97 -13.30
CA ILE A 114 1.49 13.76 -12.81
C ILE A 114 1.40 15.11 -13.55
N GLN A 115 2.53 15.75 -13.85
CA GLN A 115 2.54 17.00 -14.60
C GLN A 115 2.18 16.82 -16.09
N SER A 116 2.33 15.62 -16.65
CA SER A 116 2.01 15.33 -18.04
C SER A 116 0.54 14.99 -18.29
N VAL A 117 -0.21 14.76 -17.21
CA VAL A 117 -1.64 14.45 -17.22
C VAL A 117 -2.43 15.70 -17.61
N HIS A 118 -3.32 15.54 -18.59
CA HIS A 118 -4.25 16.60 -19.00
C HIS A 118 -5.68 16.10 -18.84
N SER A 119 -6.51 16.88 -18.16
CA SER A 119 -7.95 16.63 -18.03
C SER A 119 -8.70 17.26 -19.21
N LYS A 120 -9.46 16.46 -19.96
CA LYS A 120 -10.23 16.97 -21.09
C LYS A 120 -11.62 17.41 -20.64
N GLY A 121 -11.80 18.71 -20.34
CA GLY A 121 -13.10 19.30 -20.03
C GLY A 121 -13.71 18.84 -18.70
N LYS A 122 -15.05 18.75 -18.61
CA LYS A 122 -15.81 18.28 -17.43
C LYS A 122 -15.90 16.74 -17.34
N SER A 123 -14.88 16.04 -17.83
CA SER A 123 -14.80 14.58 -17.78
C SER A 123 -14.01 14.15 -16.55
N ASP A 124 -14.49 13.13 -15.86
CA ASP A 124 -13.78 12.48 -14.74
C ASP A 124 -12.60 11.60 -15.20
N ARG A 125 -12.43 11.48 -16.53
CA ARG A 125 -11.31 10.74 -17.13
C ARG A 125 -10.13 11.66 -17.43
N VAL A 126 -8.97 11.26 -16.91
CA VAL A 126 -7.67 11.80 -17.28
C VAL A 126 -7.12 11.05 -18.50
N THR A 127 -6.51 11.77 -19.43
CA THR A 127 -5.79 11.18 -20.57
C THR A 127 -4.29 11.33 -20.40
N LEU A 128 -3.56 10.27 -20.72
CA LEU A 128 -2.11 10.20 -20.65
C LEU A 128 -1.56 9.79 -22.02
N GLU A 129 -0.49 10.45 -22.46
CA GLU A 129 0.19 10.06 -23.70
C GLU A 129 0.84 8.68 -23.55
N GLN A 130 0.81 7.86 -24.60
CA GLN A 130 1.28 6.48 -24.56
C GLN A 130 2.73 6.35 -24.07
N HIS A 131 3.62 7.25 -24.47
CA HIS A 131 5.02 7.21 -24.02
C HIS A 131 5.16 7.55 -22.53
N LYS A 132 4.28 8.39 -21.97
CA LYS A 132 4.25 8.69 -20.53
C LYS A 132 3.74 7.49 -19.75
N TRP A 133 2.75 6.78 -20.29
CA TRP A 133 2.27 5.52 -19.75
C TRP A 133 3.37 4.46 -19.74
N GLN A 134 4.11 4.31 -20.84
CA GLN A 134 5.24 3.39 -20.91
C GLN A 134 6.31 3.72 -19.85
N ASN A 135 6.63 5.00 -19.66
CA ASN A 135 7.59 5.40 -18.62
C ASN A 135 7.16 5.01 -17.20
N LEU A 136 5.85 4.92 -16.92
CA LEU A 136 5.34 4.43 -15.63
C LEU A 136 5.51 2.92 -15.52
N ILE A 137 5.24 2.17 -16.58
CA ILE A 137 5.47 0.72 -16.63
C ILE A 137 6.96 0.42 -16.40
N ASP A 138 7.85 1.16 -17.06
CA ASP A 138 9.30 0.98 -16.90
C ASP A 138 9.76 1.32 -15.47
N LEU A 139 9.09 2.28 -14.81
CA LEU A 139 9.34 2.60 -13.40
C LEU A 139 8.90 1.45 -12.48
N GLN A 140 7.77 0.81 -12.77
CA GLN A 140 7.28 -0.36 -12.04
C GLN A 140 8.23 -1.56 -12.21
N ASP A 141 8.73 -1.82 -13.42
CA ASP A 141 9.70 -2.88 -13.68
C ASP A 141 11.01 -2.64 -12.91
N LEU A 142 11.51 -1.39 -12.90
CA LEU A 142 12.68 -1.01 -12.11
C LEU A 142 12.47 -1.26 -10.61
N LEU A 143 11.30 -0.89 -10.07
CA LEU A 143 10.95 -1.12 -8.67
C LEU A 143 10.90 -2.62 -8.33
N ALA A 144 10.30 -3.43 -9.21
CA ALA A 144 10.28 -4.88 -9.06
C ALA A 144 11.71 -5.45 -9.04
N GLY A 145 12.59 -4.93 -9.89
CA GLY A 145 14.01 -5.27 -9.90
C GLY A 145 14.72 -4.96 -8.58
N TYR A 146 14.49 -3.78 -7.99
CA TYR A 146 15.05 -3.42 -6.69
C TYR A 146 14.51 -4.29 -5.55
N LEU A 147 13.19 -4.54 -5.51
CA LEU A 147 12.57 -5.39 -4.50
C LEU A 147 13.14 -6.82 -4.56
N ARG A 148 13.30 -7.37 -5.77
CA ARG A 148 13.92 -8.68 -5.96
C ARG A 148 15.38 -8.69 -5.52
N GLY A 149 16.18 -7.70 -5.90
CA GLY A 149 17.58 -7.62 -5.50
C GLY A 149 17.79 -7.50 -3.99
N ILE A 150 16.88 -6.84 -3.28
CA ILE A 150 16.89 -6.75 -1.82
C ILE A 150 16.47 -8.09 -1.18
N GLY A 151 15.50 -8.80 -1.77
CA GLY A 151 15.00 -10.08 -1.27
C GLY A 151 15.94 -11.27 -1.55
N GLU A 152 16.65 -11.25 -2.68
CA GLU A 152 17.64 -12.25 -3.11
C GLU A 152 19.07 -11.67 -3.05
N PRO A 153 19.62 -11.36 -1.86
CA PRO A 153 21.01 -10.92 -1.79
C PRO A 153 21.90 -12.06 -2.31
N SER A 154 22.64 -11.80 -3.39
CA SER A 154 23.67 -12.72 -3.88
C SER A 154 24.66 -13.00 -2.76
N GLU A 155 24.94 -14.28 -2.48
CA GLU A 155 25.99 -14.73 -1.54
C GLU A 155 27.31 -13.99 -1.73
#